data_AF-A0A920UD14-F1
#
_entry.id   AF-A0A920UD14-F1
#
_cell.length_a   1.000
_cell.length_b   1.000
_cell.length_c   1.000
_cell.angle_alpha   90.00
_cell.angle_beta   90.00
_cell.angle_gamma   90.00
#
_symmetry.space_group_name_H-M   'P 1'
#
loop_
_entity.id
_entity.type
_entity.pdbx_description
1 polymer ?
#
loop_
_entity_poly.entity_id
_entity_poly.type
_entity_poly.pdbx_seq_one_letter_code
_entity_poly.pdbx_strand_id
1 'polypeptide(L)' 'MVMKFGGTSVQTEESRKHVIKHIRRNVESGKKVVAVVSAMGPKGDPYSTDTLISLLKMSENR' A
#
# COMPACT_ATOMS: atom_id res chain seq x y z
N MET A 1 5.02 9.60 15.34
CA MET A 1 5.53 9.89 13.99
C MET A 1 4.68 9.15 12.98
N VAL A 2 4.25 9.81 11.90
CA VAL A 2 3.43 9.20 10.84
C VAL A 2 4.27 9.01 9.59
N MET A 3 4.20 7.84 8.96
CA MET A 3 4.91 7.51 7.73
C MET A 3 3.89 7.06 6.67
N LYS A 4 3.81 7.78 5.54
CA LYS A 4 2.90 7.45 4.45
C LYS A 4 3.64 6.80 3.29
N PHE A 5 3.11 5.70 2.77
CA PHE A 5 3.64 4.99 1.60
C PHE A 5 2.58 4.92 0.50
N GLY A 6 2.94 5.35 -0.71
CA GLY A 6 2.05 5.26 -1.89
C GLY A 6 2.01 3.86 -2.49
N GLY A 7 1.10 3.64 -3.44
CA GLY A 7 0.88 2.33 -4.07
C GLY A 7 2.15 1.76 -4.73
N THR A 8 2.93 2.60 -5.42
CA THR A 8 4.22 2.20 -6.02
C THR A 8 5.24 1.72 -4.99
N SER A 9 5.24 2.31 -3.79
CA SER A 9 6.16 1.93 -2.72
C SER A 9 5.81 0.58 -2.07
N VAL A 10 4.61 0.07 -2.32
CA VAL A 10 4.12 -1.21 -1.75
C VAL A 10 3.77 -2.25 -2.82
N GLN A 11 4.04 -1.93 -4.10
CA GLN A 11 3.63 -2.73 -5.26
C GLN A 11 4.31 -4.10 -5.29
N THR A 12 5.64 -4.12 -5.21
CA THR A 12 6.42 -5.37 -5.27
C THR A 12 6.86 -5.81 -3.88
N GLU A 13 7.15 -7.10 -3.72
CA GLU A 13 7.72 -7.61 -2.47
C GLU A 13 9.02 -6.90 -2.10
N GLU A 14 9.89 -6.68 -3.10
CA GLU A 14 11.13 -5.92 -2.98
C GLU A 14 10.87 -4.52 -2.38
N SER A 15 9.92 -3.77 -2.96
CA SER A 15 9.57 -2.43 -2.46
C SER A 15 9.03 -2.46 -1.03
N ARG A 16 8.23 -3.48 -0.67
CA ARG A 16 7.73 -3.67 0.70
C ARG A 16 8.83 -3.95 1.70
N LYS A 17 9.86 -4.74 1.34
CA LYS A 17 11.03 -4.97 2.21
C LYS A 17 11.74 -3.66 2.54
N HIS A 18 11.86 -2.75 1.58
CA HIS A 18 12.44 -1.42 1.79
C HIS A 18 11.59 -0.56 2.74
N VAL A 19 10.27 -0.54 2.54
CA VAL A 19 9.32 0.16 3.45
C VAL A 19 9.42 -0.37 4.87
N ILE A 20 9.42 -1.69 5.05
CA ILE A 20 9.54 -2.35 6.36
C ILE A 20 10.85 -1.96 7.04
N LYS A 21 11.96 -1.90 6.30
CA LYS A 21 13.26 -1.47 6.82
C LYS A 21 13.20 -0.03 7.37
N HIS A 22 12.52 0.88 6.68
CA HIS A 22 12.36 2.26 7.13
C HIS A 22 11.50 2.37 8.39
N ILE A 23 10.41 1.59 8.46
CA ILE A 23 9.55 1.54 9.66
C ILE A 23 10.34 0.97 10.84
N ARG A 24 11.02 -0.17 10.66
CA ARG A 24 11.81 -0.84 11.72
C ARG A 24 12.85 0.07 12.32
N ARG A 25 13.67 0.74 11.49
CA ARG A 25 14.69 1.70 11.97
C ARG A 25 14.11 2.76 12.91
N ASN A 26 12.91 3.26 12.61
CA ASN A 26 12.29 4.29 13.42
C ASN A 26 11.68 3.73 14.71
N VAL A 27 11.08 2.54 14.64
CA VAL A 27 10.61 1.82 15.84
C VAL A 27 11.79 1.50 16.77
N GLU A 28 12.89 0.99 16.23
CA GLU A 28 14.13 0.65 16.97
C GLU A 28 14.78 1.89 17.60
N SER A 29 14.63 3.07 16.98
CA SER A 29 15.03 4.35 17.59
C SER A 29 14.11 4.86 18.70
N GLY A 30 13.18 4.02 19.21
CA GLY A 30 12.26 4.34 20.29
C GLY A 30 11.05 5.19 19.89
N LYS A 31 10.83 5.42 18.60
CA LYS A 31 9.68 6.23 18.13
C LYS A 31 8.43 5.38 18.07
N LYS A 32 7.30 5.95 18.49
CA LYS A 32 5.97 5.41 18.18
C LYS A 32 5.61 5.77 16.73
N VAL A 33 5.49 4.75 15.88
CA VAL A 33 5.26 4.88 14.44
C VAL A 33 3.82 4.48 14.09
N VAL A 34 3.16 5.32 13.28
CA VAL A 34 1.92 4.97 12.57
C VAL A 34 2.26 4.92 11.09
N ALA A 35 2.05 3.77 10.45
CA ALA A 35 2.24 3.59 9.01
C ALA A 35 0.89 3.69 8.29
N VAL A 36 0.82 4.52 7.27
CA VAL A 36 -0.35 4.68 6.40
C VAL A 36 0.02 4.22 5.00
N VAL A 37 -0.73 3.29 4.44
CA VAL A 37 -0.46 2.70 3.12
C VAL A 37 -1.64 2.90 2.18
N SER A 38 -1.35 3.18 0.90
CA SER A 38 -2.32 3.09 -0.18
C SER A 38 -2.46 1.65 -0.68
N ALA A 39 -3.52 1.36 -1.43
CA ALA A 39 -3.67 0.09 -2.14
C ALA A 39 -2.50 -0.15 -3.12
N MET A 40 -2.17 -1.42 -3.36
CA MET A 40 -1.04 -1.84 -4.19
C MET A 40 -1.44 -2.01 -5.66
N GLY A 41 -0.48 -1.82 -6.57
CA GLY A 41 -0.59 -2.20 -7.97
C GLY A 41 -1.38 -1.24 -8.87
N PRO A 42 -1.04 -1.14 -10.18
CA PRO A 42 -1.85 -0.45 -11.18
C PRO A 42 -3.17 -1.19 -11.46
N LYS A 43 -4.05 -0.55 -12.24
CA LYS A 43 -5.26 -1.18 -12.77
C LYS A 43 -4.93 -2.51 -13.47
N GLY A 44 -5.69 -3.55 -13.16
CA GLY A 44 -5.46 -4.93 -13.59
C GLY A 44 -4.87 -5.80 -12.49
N ASP A 45 -4.12 -5.21 -11.54
CA ASP A 45 -3.58 -5.97 -10.41
C ASP A 45 -4.66 -6.29 -9.38
N PRO A 46 -4.53 -7.44 -8.68
CA PRO A 46 -5.35 -7.74 -7.50
C PRO A 46 -5.26 -6.61 -6.47
N TYR A 47 -6.41 -6.23 -5.89
CA TYR A 47 -6.52 -5.22 -4.83
C TYR A 47 -6.12 -3.79 -5.22
N SER A 48 -5.80 -3.51 -6.49
CA SER A 48 -5.69 -2.12 -6.95
C SER A 48 -7.04 -1.42 -6.81
N THR A 49 -7.03 -0.18 -6.32
CA THR A 49 -8.24 0.65 -6.17
C THR A 49 -9.03 0.71 -7.48
N ASP A 50 -8.35 0.90 -8.61
CA ASP A 50 -9.00 1.01 -9.91
C ASP A 50 -9.60 -0.33 -10.39
N THR A 51 -8.94 -1.45 -10.06
CA THR A 51 -9.47 -2.79 -10.36
C THR A 51 -10.75 -3.05 -9.57
N LEU A 52 -10.74 -2.78 -8.26
CA LEU A 52 -11.90 -2.99 -7.40
C LEU A 52 -13.08 -2.09 -7.81
N ILE A 53 -12.82 -0.81 -8.11
CA ILE A 53 -13.85 0.10 -8.63
C ILE A 53 -14.45 -0.43 -9.94
N SER A 54 -13.59 -0.94 -10.84
CA SER A 54 -14.06 -1.49 -12.12
C SER A 54 -14.96 -2.71 -11.91
N LEU A 55 -14.60 -3.63 -11.00
CA LEU A 55 -15.40 -4.81 -10.68
C LEU A 55 -16.77 -4.44 -10.09
N LEU A 56 -16.82 -3.45 -9.20
CA LEU A 56 -18.08 -2.97 -8.62
C LEU A 56 -19.00 -2.37 -9.69
N LYS A 57 -18.47 -1.50 -10.55
CA LYS A 57 -19.23 -0.91 -11.66
C LYS A 57 -19.78 -1.97 -12.63
N MET A 58 -19.01 -3.02 -12.91
CA MET A 58 -19.48 -4.14 -13.73
C MET A 58 -20.60 -4.95 -13.06
N SER A 59 -20.64 -4.97 -11.72
CA SER A 59 -21.70 -5.64 -10.96
C SER A 59 -22.99 -4.82 -10.88
N GLU A 60 -22.90 -3.49 -10.80
CA GLU A 60 -24.07 -2.59 -10.77
C GLU A 60 -24.81 -2.55 -12.12
N ASN A 61 -24.10 -2.85 -13.21
CA ASN A 61 -24.65 -2.89 -14.57
C ASN A 61 -25.31 -4.22 -14.96
N ARG A 62 -25.47 -5.16 -14.01
CA ARG A 62 -26.16 -6.45 -14.20
C ARG A 62 -27.45 -6.50 -13.41
#